data_AF-A0A1S0TRN2-F1
#
_entry.id   AF-A0A1S0TRN2-F1
#
_cell.length_a   1.000
_cell.length_b   1.000
_cell.length_c   1.000
_cell.angle_alpha   90.00
_cell.angle_beta   90.00
_cell.angle_gamma   90.00
#
_symmetry.space_group_name_H-M   'P 1'
#
loop_
_entity.id
_entity.type
_entity.pdbx_description
1 polymer ?
#
loop_
_entity_poly.entity_id
_entity_poly.type
_entity_poly.pdbx_seq_one_letter_code
_entity_poly.pdbx_strand_id
1 'polypeptide(L)'
;MDSEEEEDFGLKPGSVIESSHAKYTIDKLLGEGGFGAVYRVHDSNNPSLEYALKVERKLETRKDSKLKMEVRNLADIINQADNI
;
A
#
# COMPACT_ATOMS: atom_id res chain seq x y z
N MET A 1 2.88 -0.41 30.76
CA MET A 1 1.70 -0.05 29.95
C MET A 1 2.19 0.97 28.94
N ASP A 2 2.76 0.48 27.84
CA ASP A 2 2.85 1.27 26.62
C ASP A 2 1.62 0.88 25.82
N SER A 3 0.60 1.72 25.87
CA SER A 3 -0.44 1.68 24.85
C SER A 3 0.24 2.12 23.56
N GLU A 4 0.69 1.16 22.76
CA GLU A 4 0.96 1.36 21.34
C GLU A 4 -0.32 1.96 20.75
N GLU A 5 -0.41 3.29 20.72
CA GLU A 5 -1.46 3.98 20.01
C GLU A 5 -1.42 3.45 18.59
N GLU A 6 -2.48 2.76 18.17
CA GLU A 6 -2.65 2.34 16.78
C GLU A 6 -2.57 3.60 15.92
N GLU A 7 -1.39 3.89 15.39
CA GLU A 7 -1.19 5.00 14.47
C GLU A 7 -2.13 4.79 13.29
N ASP A 8 -3.21 5.58 13.29
CA ASP A 8 -4.13 5.69 12.18
C ASP A 8 -3.35 6.25 10.99
N PHE A 9 -3.36 5.53 9.87
CA PHE A 9 -2.73 5.99 8.63
C PHE A 9 -3.39 7.26 8.07
N GLY A 10 -4.55 7.66 8.61
CA GLY A 10 -5.28 8.86 8.21
C GLY A 10 -5.94 8.72 6.83
N LEU A 11 -5.98 7.50 6.28
CA LEU A 11 -6.54 7.20 4.96
C LEU A 11 -7.97 6.70 5.11
N LYS A 12 -8.93 7.47 4.62
CA LYS A 12 -10.36 7.18 4.72
C LYS A 12 -10.97 6.96 3.32
N PRO A 13 -12.13 6.29 3.21
CA PRO A 13 -12.87 6.27 1.95
C PRO A 13 -13.06 7.68 1.37
N GLY A 14 -12.75 7.86 0.09
CA GLY A 14 -12.74 9.14 -0.61
C GLY A 14 -11.42 9.92 -0.52
N SER A 15 -10.47 9.51 0.31
CA SER A 15 -9.12 10.08 0.29
C SER A 15 -8.45 9.80 -1.06
N VAL A 16 -7.74 10.80 -1.58
CA VAL A 16 -7.06 10.72 -2.87
C VAL A 16 -5.55 10.64 -2.66
N ILE A 17 -4.91 9.65 -3.27
CA ILE A 17 -3.47 9.45 -3.30
C ILE A 17 -2.97 9.82 -4.70
N GLU A 18 -2.14 10.86 -4.77
CA GLU A 18 -1.64 11.40 -6.04
C GLU A 18 -0.11 11.34 -6.07
N SER A 19 0.41 10.94 -7.22
CA SER A 19 1.83 10.99 -7.57
C SER A 19 1.99 11.71 -8.90
N SER A 20 3.24 11.91 -9.35
CA SER A 20 3.50 12.52 -10.66
C SER A 20 2.98 11.70 -11.85
N HIS A 21 2.61 10.43 -11.65
CA HIS A 21 2.22 9.52 -12.74
C HIS A 21 0.81 8.92 -12.60
N ALA A 22 0.24 8.94 -11.39
CA ALA A 22 -1.01 8.23 -11.13
C ALA A 22 -1.77 8.85 -9.96
N LYS A 23 -3.10 8.68 -9.99
CA LYS A 23 -4.02 9.21 -9.00
C LYS A 23 -5.07 8.16 -8.64
N TYR A 24 -5.14 7.79 -7.38
CA TYR A 24 -6.03 6.75 -6.88
C TYR A 24 -6.94 7.29 -5.79
N THR A 25 -8.18 6.81 -5.73
CA THR A 25 -9.14 7.13 -4.68
C THR A 25 -9.36 5.91 -3.80
N ILE A 26 -9.29 6.09 -2.48
CA ILE A 26 -9.50 5.03 -1.49
C ILE A 26 -10.99 4.69 -1.43
N ASP A 27 -11.32 3.40 -1.59
CA ASP A 27 -12.68 2.90 -1.42
C ASP A 27 -12.93 2.39 -0.01
N LYS A 28 -12.05 1.51 0.48
CA LYS A 28 -12.18 0.87 1.79
C LYS A 28 -10.88 0.21 2.23
N LEU A 29 -10.74 0.01 3.54
CA LEU A 29 -9.73 -0.87 4.11
C LEU A 29 -10.06 -2.34 3.77
N LEU A 30 -9.06 -3.08 3.29
CA LEU A 30 -9.15 -4.52 3.03
C LEU A 30 -8.57 -5.34 4.19
N GLY A 31 -7.54 -4.84 4.85
CA GLY A 31 -6.95 -5.49 6.02
C GLY A 31 -5.78 -4.71 6.60
N GLU A 32 -5.53 -4.93 7.88
CA GLU A 32 -4.44 -4.31 8.65
C GLU A 32 -3.70 -5.38 9.46
N GLY A 33 -2.39 -5.21 9.60
CA GLY A 33 -1.56 -6.04 10.47
C GLY A 33 -0.30 -5.30 10.89
N GLY A 34 0.59 -5.97 11.64
CA GLY A 34 1.77 -5.36 12.24
C GLY A 34 2.79 -4.74 11.27
N PHE A 35 2.63 -4.94 9.96
CA PHE A 35 3.52 -4.39 8.92
C PHE A 35 2.90 -3.25 8.11
N GLY A 36 1.60 -2.98 8.27
CA GLY A 36 0.93 -2.05 7.38
C GLY A 36 -0.57 -2.29 7.23
N ALA A 37 -1.16 -1.54 6.32
CA ALA A 37 -2.55 -1.66 5.91
C ALA A 37 -2.66 -1.82 4.39
N VAL A 38 -3.69 -2.51 3.93
CA VAL A 38 -4.04 -2.68 2.52
C VAL A 38 -5.43 -2.10 2.30
N TYR A 39 -5.54 -1.22 1.31
CA TYR A 39 -6.79 -0.57 0.91
C TYR A 39 -7.19 -1.01 -0.48
N ARG A 40 -8.49 -1.07 -0.74
CA ARG A 40 -9.00 -1.09 -2.10
C ARG A 40 -9.04 0.33 -2.60
N VAL A 41 -8.54 0.55 -3.81
CA VAL A 41 -8.56 1.84 -4.49
C VAL A 41 -9.00 1.67 -5.93
N HIS A 42 -9.49 2.73 -6.55
CA HIS A 42 -9.70 2.78 -7.98
C HIS A 42 -8.90 3.91 -8.63
N ASP A 43 -8.60 3.76 -9.92
CA ASP A 43 -8.01 4.84 -10.72
C ASP A 43 -9.00 6.03 -10.80
N SER A 44 -8.52 7.23 -10.48
CA SER A 44 -9.40 8.41 -10.40
C SER A 44 -9.93 8.87 -11.75
N ASN A 45 -9.29 8.47 -12.85
CA ASN A 45 -9.74 8.74 -14.21
C ASN A 45 -10.63 7.60 -14.76
N ASN A 46 -10.52 6.40 -14.19
CA ASN A 46 -11.35 5.25 -14.56
C ASN A 46 -11.75 4.39 -13.34
N PRO A 47 -12.93 4.64 -12.75
CA PRO A 47 -13.42 3.89 -11.59
C PRO A 47 -13.63 2.38 -11.79
N SER A 48 -13.63 1.89 -13.04
CA SER A 48 -13.72 0.44 -13.29
C SER A 48 -12.40 -0.30 -13.06
N LEU A 49 -11.28 0.43 -12.92
CA LEU A 49 -9.96 -0.14 -12.65
C LEU A 49 -9.68 -0.10 -11.15
N GLU A 50 -9.88 -1.24 -10.49
CA GLU A 50 -9.66 -1.41 -9.05
C GLU A 50 -8.29 -2.05 -8.75
N TYR A 51 -7.64 -1.64 -7.67
CA TYR A 51 -6.33 -2.11 -7.21
C TYR A 51 -6.29 -2.29 -5.68
N ALA A 52 -5.29 -3.02 -5.20
CA ALA A 52 -4.92 -3.06 -3.79
C ALA A 52 -3.73 -2.13 -3.53
N LEU A 53 -3.91 -1.12 -2.68
CA LEU A 53 -2.87 -0.20 -2.22
C LEU A 53 -2.35 -0.64 -0.85
N LYS A 54 -1.08 -1.06 -0.78
CA LYS A 54 -0.43 -1.41 0.48
C LYS A 54 0.41 -0.24 1.00
N VAL A 55 0.24 0.07 2.28
CA VAL A 55 0.94 1.14 3.00
C VAL A 55 1.69 0.52 4.17
N GLU A 56 2.95 0.93 4.37
CA GLU A 56 3.82 0.42 5.44
C GLU A 56 3.80 1.36 6.66
N ARG A 57 3.74 0.82 7.88
CA ARG A 57 3.98 1.60 9.10
C ARG A 57 5.45 1.98 9.19
N LYS A 58 5.73 3.28 9.33
CA LYS A 58 7.11 3.76 9.43
C LYS A 58 7.54 3.74 10.90
N LEU A 59 8.15 2.65 11.33
CA LEU A 59 8.73 2.54 12.67
C LEU A 59 10.08 3.27 12.71
N GLU A 60 10.26 4.24 13.63
CA GLU A 60 11.50 5.02 13.77
C GLU A 60 12.75 4.14 13.96
N THR A 61 12.59 2.95 14.53
CA THR A 61 13.68 1.99 14.78
C THR A 61 14.09 1.19 13.55
N ARG A 62 13.37 1.30 12.42
CA ARG A 62 13.56 0.49 11.22
C ARG A 62 13.95 1.38 10.03
N LYS A 63 15.24 1.39 9.69
CA LYS A 63 15.77 2.17 8.55
C LYS A 63 15.33 1.64 7.18
N ASP A 64 15.06 0.34 7.06
CA ASP A 64 14.78 -0.32 5.78
C ASP A 64 13.29 -0.61 5.60
N SER A 65 12.71 -0.08 4.53
CA SER A 65 11.31 -0.32 4.14
C SER A 65 11.13 -1.76 3.63
N LYS A 66 10.28 -2.54 4.30
CA LYS A 66 9.86 -3.87 3.87
C LYS A 66 9.02 -3.81 2.60
N LEU A 67 8.26 -2.74 2.38
CA LEU A 67 7.48 -2.59 1.16
C LEU A 67 8.37 -2.51 -0.08
N LYS A 68 9.50 -1.79 -0.01
CA LYS A 68 10.49 -1.77 -1.10
C LYS A 68 11.09 -3.14 -1.39
N MET A 69 11.29 -3.95 -0.36
CA MET A 69 11.78 -5.33 -0.52
C MET A 69 10.74 -6.23 -1.20
N GLU A 70 9.46 -6.14 -0.80
CA GLU A 70 8.38 -6.90 -1.42
C GLU A 70 8.20 -6.56 -2.91
N VAL A 71 8.18 -5.27 -3.26
CA VAL A 71 8.05 -4.82 -4.67
C VAL A 71 9.21 -5.35 -5.53
N ARG A 72 10.44 -5.32 -5.01
CA ARG A 72 11.61 -5.84 -5.72
C ARG A 72 11.50 -7.35 -5.95
N ASN A 73 11.19 -8.11 -4.91
CA ASN A 73 11.06 -9.56 -5.02
C ASN A 73 9.91 -9.97 -5.96
N LEU A 74 8.77 -9.27 -5.91
CA LEU A 74 7.64 -9.55 -6.79
C LEU A 74 8.01 -9.28 -8.26
N ALA A 75 8.66 -8.16 -8.55
CA ALA A 75 9.14 -7.86 -9.90
C ALA A 75 10.12 -8.92 -10.40
N ASP A 76 11.05 -9.37 -9.56
CA ASP A 76 12.02 -10.41 -9.90
C ASP A 76 11.35 -11.77 -10.18
N ILE A 77 10.28 -12.13 -9.46
CA ILE A 77 9.52 -13.37 -9.69
C ILE A 77 8.74 -13.28 -11.01
N ILE A 78 8.08 -12.16 -11.29
CA ILE A 78 7.32 -11.96 -12.54
C ILE A 78 8.28 -12.05 -13.74
N ASN A 79 9.41 -11.34 -13.70
CA ASN A 79 10.40 -11.36 -14.78
C ASN A 79 11.04 -12.75 -14.99
N GLN A 80 11.11 -13.59 -13.96
CA GLN A 80 11.57 -14.98 -14.10
C GLN A 80 10.50 -15.87 -14.72
N ALA A 81 9.21 -15.67 -14.40
CA ALA A 81 8.11 -16.42 -14.97
C ALA A 81 7.94 -16.18 -16.48
N ASP A 82 8.25 -14.99 -16.98
CA ASP A 82 8.20 -14.66 -18.42
C ASP A 82 9.34 -15.29 -19.24
N ASN A 83 10.32 -15.94 -18.59
CA ASN A 83 11.48 -16.59 -19.23
C ASN A 83 11.39 -18.13 -19.23
N ILE A 84 10.21 -18.72 -18.97
CA ILE A 84 9.97 -20.16 -18.91
C ILE A 84 8.92 -20.61 -19.91
#